data_AF-A0A221KD35-F1
#
_entry.id   AF-A0A221KD35-F1
#
_cell.length_a   1.000
_cell.length_b   1.000
_cell.length_c   1.000
_cell.angle_alpha   90.00
_cell.angle_beta   90.00
_cell.angle_gamma   90.00
#
_symmetry.space_group_name_H-M   'P 1'
#
loop_
_entity.id
_entity.type
_entity.pdbx_description
1 polymer ?
#
loop_
_entity_poly.entity_id
_entity_poly.type
_entity_poly.pdbx_seq_one_letter_code
_entity_poly.pdbx_strand_id
1 'polypeptide(L)'
;MHTHWHRSTPLSPAMPPTPLLTIWVSERARELRREQTPQEQQLWACLRAKRFAGHKFRRQMPIGRYIADFVCLHARLIIELDGGQHHTQQDHDAMRDAWLRSQGFEVLRVWNSHWQTDPQAVLEAIGQALEQR
;
A
#
# COMPACT_ATOMS: atom_id res chain seq x y z
N MET A 1 25.73 10.50 44.71
CA MET A 1 24.43 10.35 44.00
C MET A 1 24.64 10.82 42.58
N HIS A 2 25.01 9.92 41.66
CA HIS A 2 25.30 10.27 40.27
C HIS A 2 24.11 9.90 39.37
N THR A 3 23.52 10.92 38.78
CA THR A 3 22.65 10.84 37.60
C THR A 3 23.47 10.43 36.39
N HIS A 4 23.03 9.41 35.65
CA HIS A 4 23.10 9.36 34.18
C HIS A 4 22.49 8.04 33.68
N TRP A 5 21.36 8.13 32.98
CA TRP A 5 20.96 7.13 31.98
C TRP A 5 20.58 7.87 30.70
N HIS A 6 21.51 7.94 29.75
CA HIS A 6 21.19 8.14 28.34
C HIS A 6 21.76 6.95 27.59
N ARG A 7 20.87 6.10 27.08
CA ARG A 7 21.14 5.33 25.86
C ARG A 7 19.91 5.42 24.99
N SER A 8 19.88 6.49 24.20
CA SER A 8 19.08 6.53 22.99
C SER A 8 19.63 5.45 22.07
N THR A 9 18.86 4.38 21.85
CA THR A 9 19.15 3.41 20.79
C THR A 9 18.93 4.12 19.45
N PRO A 10 19.92 4.21 18.55
CA PRO A 10 19.68 4.82 17.25
C PRO A 10 18.73 3.95 16.43
N LEU A 11 17.74 4.60 15.82
CA LEU A 11 16.92 4.08 14.74
C LEU A 11 17.84 3.43 13.70
N SER A 12 17.69 2.13 13.45
CA SER A 12 18.37 1.46 12.36
C SER A 12 18.04 2.18 11.04
N PRO A 13 19.04 2.62 10.26
CA PRO A 13 18.75 3.15 8.93
C PRO A 13 18.29 1.98 8.07
N ALA A 14 17.13 2.13 7.44
CA ALA A 14 16.67 1.21 6.39
C ALA A 14 17.81 1.04 5.39
N MET A 15 18.38 -0.18 5.29
CA MET A 15 19.40 -0.45 4.28
C MET A 15 18.82 -0.06 2.91
N PRO A 16 19.57 0.70 2.08
CA PRO A 16 19.11 0.96 0.73
C PRO A 16 18.92 -0.38 0.01
N PRO A 17 17.84 -0.56 -0.77
CA PRO A 17 17.67 -1.76 -1.55
C PRO A 17 18.88 -1.94 -2.46
N THR A 18 19.34 -3.18 -2.61
CA THR A 18 20.44 -3.45 -3.54
C THR A 18 20.02 -3.07 -4.96
N PRO A 19 20.96 -2.65 -5.84
CA PRO A 19 20.63 -2.24 -7.21
C PRO A 19 19.79 -3.28 -7.96
N LEU A 20 20.10 -4.57 -7.76
CA LEU A 20 19.32 -5.66 -8.33
C LEU A 20 17.89 -5.63 -7.83
N LEU A 21 17.65 -5.59 -6.50
CA LEU A 21 16.29 -5.58 -5.94
C LEU A 21 15.45 -4.41 -6.49
N THR A 22 16.05 -3.22 -6.64
CA THR A 22 15.35 -2.06 -7.21
C THR A 22 14.94 -2.29 -8.67
N ILE A 23 15.81 -2.91 -9.48
CA ILE A 23 15.49 -3.26 -10.87
C ILE A 23 14.35 -4.27 -10.91
N TRP A 24 14.47 -5.38 -10.17
CA TRP A 24 13.46 -6.43 -10.10
C TRP A 24 12.08 -5.90 -9.70
N VAL A 25 11.99 -5.08 -8.65
CA VAL A 25 10.71 -4.53 -8.18
C VAL A 25 10.12 -3.58 -9.22
N SER A 26 10.95 -2.80 -9.92
CA SER A 26 10.50 -1.87 -10.96
C SER A 26 9.98 -2.61 -12.20
N GLU A 27 10.66 -3.68 -12.60
CA GLU A 27 10.22 -4.57 -13.69
C GLU A 27 8.92 -5.28 -13.33
N ARG A 28 8.86 -5.85 -12.13
CA ARG A 28 7.65 -6.51 -11.64
C ARG A 28 6.45 -5.56 -11.58
N ALA A 29 6.66 -4.34 -11.11
CA ALA A 29 5.62 -3.32 -11.11
C ALA A 29 5.12 -2.98 -12.53
N ARG A 30 6.01 -3.02 -13.53
CA ARG A 30 5.64 -2.79 -14.94
C ARG A 30 4.81 -3.96 -15.50
N GLU A 31 5.13 -5.20 -15.14
CA GLU A 31 4.34 -6.39 -15.48
C GLU A 31 2.97 -6.35 -14.85
N LEU A 32 2.89 -6.13 -13.52
CA LEU A 32 1.62 -6.00 -12.80
C LEU A 32 0.75 -4.88 -13.38
N ARG A 33 1.36 -3.80 -13.88
CA ARG A 33 0.59 -2.75 -14.56
C ARG A 33 -0.07 -3.20 -15.87
N ARG A 34 0.46 -4.22 -16.53
CA ARG A 34 -0.11 -4.82 -17.76
C ARG A 34 -1.08 -5.94 -17.44
N GLU A 35 -0.86 -6.67 -16.35
CA GLU A 35 -1.56 -7.89 -15.96
C GLU A 35 -2.59 -7.65 -14.82
N GLN A 36 -3.21 -6.47 -14.78
CA GLN A 36 -4.23 -6.19 -13.76
C GLN A 36 -5.43 -7.14 -13.89
N THR A 37 -5.89 -7.63 -12.76
CA THR A 37 -7.18 -8.32 -12.61
C THR A 37 -8.35 -7.41 -13.00
N PRO A 38 -9.52 -7.97 -13.36
CA PRO A 38 -10.71 -7.17 -13.65
C PRO A 38 -11.08 -6.20 -12.52
N GLN A 39 -10.95 -6.63 -11.26
CA GLN A 39 -11.25 -5.83 -10.07
C GLN A 39 -10.31 -4.62 -9.96
N GLU A 40 -9.01 -4.83 -10.13
CA GLU A 40 -8.03 -3.74 -10.16
C GLU A 40 -8.30 -2.76 -11.30
N GLN A 41 -8.65 -3.25 -12.50
CA GLN A 41 -8.96 -2.38 -13.63
C GLN A 41 -10.17 -1.49 -13.35
N GLN A 42 -11.22 -2.06 -12.75
CA GLN A 42 -12.43 -1.33 -12.39
C GLN A 42 -12.14 -0.26 -11.32
N LEU A 43 -11.45 -0.63 -10.22
CA LEU A 43 -11.10 0.33 -9.18
C LEU A 43 -10.15 1.41 -9.72
N TRP A 44 -9.19 1.05 -10.58
CA TRP A 44 -8.31 2.02 -11.22
C TRP A 44 -9.08 3.04 -12.06
N ALA A 45 -10.15 2.63 -12.76
CA ALA A 45 -10.97 3.54 -13.55
C ALA A 45 -11.63 4.63 -12.69
N CYS A 46 -12.00 4.30 -11.45
CA CYS A 46 -12.52 5.23 -10.45
C CYS A 46 -11.44 6.17 -9.89
N LEU A 47 -10.25 5.64 -9.57
CA LEU A 47 -9.22 6.40 -8.85
C LEU A 47 -8.32 7.28 -9.74
N ARG A 48 -8.12 6.88 -11.01
CA ARG A 48 -7.14 7.53 -11.91
C ARG A 48 -7.48 8.97 -12.23
N ALA A 49 -6.48 9.70 -12.74
CA ALA A 49 -6.65 11.06 -13.27
C ALA A 49 -7.31 12.05 -12.30
N LYS A 50 -7.08 11.87 -10.99
CA LYS A 50 -7.67 12.69 -9.91
C LYS A 50 -9.20 12.67 -9.89
N ARG A 51 -9.83 11.64 -10.44
CA ARG A 51 -11.30 11.52 -10.48
C ARG A 51 -11.92 11.28 -9.10
N PHE A 52 -11.16 10.66 -8.19
CA PHE A 52 -11.63 10.38 -6.85
C PHE A 52 -11.19 11.49 -5.88
N ALA A 53 -12.15 12.32 -5.46
CA ALA A 53 -11.96 13.43 -4.51
C ALA A 53 -10.78 14.39 -4.84
N GLY A 54 -10.34 14.48 -6.10
CA GLY A 54 -9.18 15.28 -6.50
C GLY A 54 -7.81 14.68 -6.14
N HIS A 55 -7.77 13.53 -5.45
CA HIS A 55 -6.52 12.90 -5.00
C HIS A 55 -5.78 12.20 -6.13
N LYS A 56 -4.44 12.31 -6.13
CA LYS A 56 -3.58 11.65 -7.12
C LYS A 56 -3.20 10.24 -6.66
N PHE A 57 -3.89 9.24 -7.22
CA PHE A 57 -3.52 7.84 -7.06
C PHE A 57 -2.49 7.39 -8.10
N ARG A 58 -1.62 6.48 -7.68
CA ARG A 58 -0.76 5.65 -8.53
C ARG A 58 -1.16 4.20 -8.32
N ARG A 59 -0.96 3.36 -9.33
CA ARG A 59 -1.20 1.91 -9.25
C ARG A 59 0.09 1.12 -9.38
N GLN A 60 0.15 -0.03 -8.74
CA GLN A 60 1.27 -0.97 -8.78
C GLN A 60 2.60 -0.24 -8.56
N MET A 61 2.67 0.51 -7.45
CA MET A 61 3.76 1.43 -7.13
C MET A 61 4.78 0.75 -6.21
N PRO A 62 6.07 0.67 -6.60
CA PRO A 62 7.13 0.26 -5.70
C PRO A 62 7.22 1.16 -4.46
N ILE A 63 7.26 0.54 -3.27
CA ILE A 63 7.52 1.16 -1.98
C ILE A 63 8.53 0.27 -1.25
N GLY A 64 9.81 0.67 -1.28
CA GLY A 64 10.91 -0.17 -0.81
C GLY A 64 10.97 -1.49 -1.57
N ARG A 65 10.83 -2.60 -0.85
CA ARG A 65 10.84 -3.97 -1.43
C ARG A 65 9.46 -4.47 -1.86
N TYR A 66 8.40 -3.71 -1.59
CA TYR A 66 7.02 -4.10 -1.84
C TYR A 66 6.44 -3.30 -3.00
N ILE A 67 5.33 -3.79 -3.56
CA ILE A 67 4.56 -3.09 -4.59
C ILE A 67 3.14 -2.96 -4.04
N ALA A 68 2.65 -1.73 -3.93
CA ALA A 68 1.29 -1.43 -3.52
C ALA A 68 0.36 -1.40 -4.72
N ASP A 69 -0.81 -2.05 -4.63
CA ASP A 69 -1.80 -2.08 -5.72
C ASP A 69 -2.25 -0.67 -6.10
N PHE A 70 -2.60 0.14 -5.10
CA PHE A 70 -2.86 1.58 -5.27
C PHE A 70 -2.27 2.39 -4.11
N VAL A 71 -1.84 3.61 -4.41
CA VAL A 71 -1.33 4.53 -3.39
C VAL A 71 -1.66 5.99 -3.71
N CYS A 72 -2.17 6.71 -2.72
CA CYS A 72 -2.17 8.17 -2.68
C CYS A 72 -0.97 8.62 -1.84
N LEU A 73 0.10 9.09 -2.50
CA LEU A 73 1.32 9.50 -1.79
C LEU A 73 1.10 10.72 -0.88
N HIS A 74 0.18 11.62 -1.26
CA HIS A 74 -0.11 12.83 -0.48
C HIS A 74 -0.80 12.49 0.84
N ALA A 75 -1.86 11.68 0.78
CA ALA A 75 -2.59 11.21 1.97
C ALA A 75 -1.88 10.08 2.71
N ARG A 76 -0.76 9.58 2.17
CA ARG A 76 -0.06 8.37 2.66
C ARG A 76 -0.98 7.15 2.83
N LEU A 77 -1.94 6.99 1.92
CA LEU A 77 -2.90 5.89 1.93
C LEU A 77 -2.56 4.87 0.85
N ILE A 78 -2.41 3.61 1.24
CA ILE A 78 -2.29 2.44 0.36
C ILE A 78 -3.64 1.71 0.35
N ILE A 79 -4.06 1.25 -0.82
CA ILE A 79 -5.23 0.38 -0.98
C ILE A 79 -4.75 -0.92 -1.63
N GLU A 80 -5.06 -2.05 -1.02
CA GLU A 80 -4.71 -3.40 -1.51
C GLU A 80 -6.01 -4.17 -1.78
N LEU A 81 -6.12 -4.78 -2.97
CA LEU A 81 -7.26 -5.63 -3.33
C LEU A 81 -6.93 -7.08 -2.95
N ASP A 82 -7.67 -7.64 -1.99
CA ASP A 82 -7.45 -9.01 -1.50
C ASP A 82 -8.40 -10.01 -2.17
N GLY A 83 -7.84 -11.00 -2.86
CA GLY A 83 -8.57 -12.08 -3.50
C GLY A 83 -9.11 -13.17 -2.57
N GLY A 84 -8.66 -13.23 -1.32
CA GLY A 84 -9.19 -14.06 -0.24
C GLY A 84 -9.39 -15.57 -0.55
N GLN A 85 -8.38 -16.39 -0.24
CA GLN A 85 -8.58 -17.76 0.30
C GLN A 85 -7.33 -18.43 0.94
N HIS A 86 -6.23 -17.70 1.18
CA HIS A 86 -5.03 -18.31 1.79
C HIS A 86 -4.69 -17.69 3.14
N HIS A 87 -5.18 -18.32 4.22
CA HIS A 87 -4.74 -18.14 5.61
C HIS A 87 -3.22 -18.38 5.81
N THR A 88 -2.51 -18.88 4.79
CA THR A 88 -1.07 -19.16 4.84
C THR A 88 -0.15 -17.95 4.60
N GLN A 89 -0.67 -16.77 4.28
CA GLN A 89 0.13 -15.54 4.08
C GLN A 89 0.18 -14.59 5.29
N GLN A 90 -0.48 -14.91 6.41
CA GLN A 90 -0.67 -13.97 7.53
C GLN A 90 0.64 -13.43 8.14
N ASP A 91 1.69 -14.25 8.25
CA ASP A 91 2.97 -13.82 8.83
C ASP A 91 3.80 -12.94 7.87
N HIS A 92 3.74 -13.22 6.57
CA HIS A 92 4.37 -12.40 5.53
C HIS A 92 3.64 -11.04 5.38
N ASP A 93 2.33 -11.03 5.56
CA ASP A 93 1.52 -9.81 5.54
C ASP A 93 1.78 -8.93 6.77
N ALA A 94 1.98 -9.50 7.97
CA ALA A 94 2.25 -8.72 9.18
C ALA A 94 3.55 -7.91 9.08
N MET A 95 4.64 -8.51 8.59
CA MET A 95 5.92 -7.80 8.41
C MET A 95 5.84 -6.74 7.30
N ARG A 96 5.14 -7.03 6.20
CA ARG A 96 4.87 -6.08 5.12
C ARG A 96 4.12 -4.86 5.66
N ASP A 97 3.00 -5.09 6.32
CA ASP A 97 2.14 -4.05 6.85
C ASP A 97 2.87 -3.21 7.91
N ALA A 98 3.57 -3.86 8.84
CA ALA A 98 4.35 -3.16 9.86
C ALA A 98 5.42 -2.27 9.23
N TRP A 99 6.12 -2.76 8.20
CA TRP A 99 7.10 -1.96 7.49
C TRP A 99 6.46 -0.79 6.76
N LEU A 100 5.36 -0.98 6.01
CA LEU A 100 4.64 0.09 5.32
C LEU A 100 4.13 1.16 6.31
N ARG A 101 3.57 0.74 7.45
CA ARG A 101 3.18 1.63 8.55
C ARG A 101 4.36 2.39 9.14
N SER A 102 5.52 1.74 9.33
CA SER A 102 6.73 2.42 9.78
C SER A 102 7.23 3.49 8.81
N GLN A 103 6.92 3.34 7.51
CA GLN A 103 7.20 4.36 6.51
C GLN A 103 6.18 5.51 6.55
N GLY A 104 5.14 5.43 7.38
CA GLY A 104 4.07 6.41 7.54
C GLY A 104 2.86 6.17 6.65
N PHE A 105 2.71 4.98 6.04
CA PHE A 105 1.53 4.65 5.25
C PHE A 105 0.44 4.01 6.09
N GLU A 106 -0.81 4.37 5.83
CA GLU A 106 -1.96 3.55 6.18
C GLU A 106 -2.24 2.54 5.07
N VAL A 107 -2.67 1.33 5.43
CA VAL A 107 -3.01 0.26 4.48
C VAL A 107 -4.48 -0.10 4.67
N LEU A 108 -5.30 0.22 3.67
CA LEU A 108 -6.70 -0.16 3.59
C LEU A 108 -6.83 -1.39 2.68
N ARG A 109 -7.21 -2.52 3.27
CA ARG A 109 -7.42 -3.76 2.53
C ARG A 109 -8.88 -3.89 2.12
N VAL A 110 -9.11 -4.12 0.83
CA VAL A 110 -10.43 -4.24 0.22
C VAL A 110 -10.59 -5.66 -0.29
N TRP A 111 -11.56 -6.40 0.25
CA TRP A 111 -11.87 -7.73 -0.23
C TRP A 111 -12.47 -7.68 -1.63
N ASN A 112 -11.98 -8.52 -2.54
CA ASN A 112 -12.49 -8.62 -3.91
C ASN A 112 -13.98 -8.96 -3.96
N SER A 113 -14.47 -9.75 -3.00
CA SER A 113 -15.90 -10.03 -2.85
C SER A 113 -16.68 -8.77 -2.49
N HIS A 114 -16.18 -7.98 -1.54
CA HIS A 114 -16.83 -6.73 -1.13
C HIS A 114 -16.83 -5.71 -2.27
N TRP A 115 -15.73 -5.57 -3.01
CA TRP A 115 -15.69 -4.74 -4.23
C TRP A 115 -16.73 -5.17 -5.28
N GLN A 116 -16.95 -6.48 -5.45
CA GLN A 116 -17.93 -6.98 -6.42
C GLN A 116 -19.37 -6.79 -5.96
N THR A 117 -19.63 -6.93 -4.66
CA THR A 117 -20.99 -6.85 -4.11
C THR A 117 -21.44 -5.41 -3.87
N ASP A 118 -20.54 -4.56 -3.35
CA ASP A 118 -20.86 -3.16 -3.02
C ASP A 118 -19.67 -2.23 -3.31
N PRO A 119 -19.44 -1.87 -4.58
CA PRO A 119 -18.39 -0.92 -4.95
C PRO A 119 -18.58 0.45 -4.29
N GLN A 120 -19.82 0.87 -4.02
CA GLN A 120 -20.09 2.18 -3.44
C GLN A 120 -19.60 2.25 -1.99
N ALA A 121 -19.92 1.25 -1.16
CA ALA A 121 -19.44 1.18 0.22
C ALA A 121 -17.90 1.18 0.28
N VAL A 122 -17.23 0.49 -0.66
CA VAL A 122 -15.76 0.52 -0.77
C VAL A 122 -15.25 1.92 -1.10
N LEU A 123 -15.86 2.60 -2.07
CA LEU A 123 -15.47 3.97 -2.42
C LEU A 123 -15.71 4.93 -1.26
N GLU A 124 -16.81 4.80 -0.53
CA GLU A 124 -17.09 5.60 0.67
C GLU A 124 -16.03 5.38 1.75
N ALA A 125 -15.63 4.12 2.01
CA ALA A 125 -14.55 3.81 2.95
C ALA A 125 -13.20 4.42 2.52
N ILE A 126 -12.87 4.39 1.22
CA ILE A 126 -11.68 5.06 0.70
C ILE A 126 -11.78 6.58 0.90
N GLY A 127 -12.96 7.18 0.66
CA GLY A 127 -13.21 8.60 0.89
C GLY A 127 -12.97 8.99 2.35
N GLN A 128 -13.56 8.25 3.29
CA GLN A 128 -13.38 8.48 4.72
C GLN A 128 -11.92 8.34 5.16
N ALA A 129 -11.17 7.39 4.59
CA ALA A 129 -9.74 7.23 4.88
C ALA A 129 -8.90 8.40 4.35
N LEU A 130 -9.32 9.04 3.25
CA LEU A 130 -8.65 10.24 2.73
C LEU A 130 -8.93 11.48 3.56
N GLU A 131 -10.14 11.65 4.11
CA GLU A 131 -10.52 12.82 4.92
C GLU A 131 -9.76 12.92 6.25
N GLN A 132 -9.23 11.80 6.74
CA GLN A 132 -8.45 11.74 7.98
C GLN A 132 -6.98 12.15 7.81
N ARG A 133 -6.59 12.69 6.64
CA ARG A 133 -5.20 12.90 6.21
C ARG A 133 -4.97 14.29 5.61
#